data_AF-A0A2E5VA91-F1
#
_entry.id   AF-A0A2E5VA91-F1
#
_cell.length_a   1.000
_cell.length_b   1.000
_cell.length_c   1.000
_cell.angle_alpha   90.00
_cell.angle_beta   90.00
_cell.angle_gamma   90.00
#
_symmetry.space_group_name_H-M   'P 1'
#
loop_
_entity.id
_entity.type
_entity.pdbx_description
1 polymer ?
#
loop_
_entity_poly.entity_id
_entity_poly.type
_entity_poly.pdbx_seq_one_letter_code
_entity_poly.pdbx_strand_id
1 'polypeptide(L)'
;MKINFVFLISLSIFFSNDSFSHHSNAPHYDRDKPISIIGIVEEFDFVNPHSFLYIRSDLNGESVVWECEMQTANTLIKQGWTANQFEVGQQVIVNAIAARRDPLGCSFTNAEMPDGSIINRSGSIETPEEIAFNYDREILINNKPNFKGPWKRDLANRGMGLGPGSQRPQVDRLTDKGLIAAESYDERFDDPSFQCSASSISRVWSEPGTVTDIIQTEEFIHIIHEYMDTTRVVILTEDHQPSYIDRPYGHSIGWYEGNTLVIDTIGFEGGVLTPHPGVMHSNQLHMIERLHLNDDGMSFVVSWVAEDPLYFKTPFEGTRHFIPSAYDIEPYGCIPEIAKR
;
A
#
# COMPACT_ATOMS: atom_id res chain seq x y z
N MET A 1 65.87 -45.93 -40.25
CA MET A 1 64.61 -45.42 -39.67
C MET A 1 64.98 -44.38 -38.61
N LYS A 2 64.82 -43.08 -38.90
CA LYS A 2 65.01 -41.98 -37.94
C LYS A 2 63.84 -41.04 -38.12
N ILE A 3 62.98 -40.92 -37.11
CA ILE A 3 61.86 -39.97 -37.10
C ILE A 3 62.20 -38.95 -36.01
N ASN A 4 62.37 -37.70 -36.43
CA ASN A 4 62.66 -36.57 -35.57
C ASN A 4 61.40 -36.16 -34.81
N PHE A 5 61.53 -36.02 -33.50
CA PHE A 5 60.58 -35.36 -32.61
C PHE A 5 60.65 -33.84 -32.82
N VAL A 6 59.51 -33.20 -33.05
CA VAL A 6 59.36 -31.75 -32.87
C VAL A 6 58.29 -31.52 -31.80
N PHE A 7 58.73 -30.94 -30.70
CA PHE A 7 57.94 -30.52 -29.55
C PHE A 7 57.15 -29.26 -29.92
N LEU A 8 55.83 -29.27 -29.70
CA LEU A 8 55.01 -28.06 -29.68
C LEU A 8 54.53 -27.85 -28.24
N ILE A 9 55.10 -26.85 -27.58
CA ILE A 9 54.72 -26.41 -26.24
C ILE A 9 53.47 -25.53 -26.39
N SER A 10 52.33 -26.07 -25.97
CA SER A 10 51.08 -25.31 -25.82
C SER A 10 51.17 -24.45 -24.56
N LEU A 11 51.21 -23.13 -24.74
CA LEU A 11 51.19 -22.15 -23.65
C LEU A 11 49.73 -22.00 -23.16
N SER A 12 49.37 -22.76 -22.13
CA SER A 12 48.07 -22.65 -21.46
C SER A 12 48.04 -21.41 -20.57
N ILE A 13 47.37 -20.34 -21.03
CA ILE A 13 47.06 -19.16 -20.23
C ILE A 13 45.94 -19.55 -19.26
N PHE A 14 46.27 -19.71 -17.98
CA PHE A 14 45.29 -19.81 -16.91
C PHE A 14 44.66 -18.43 -16.70
N PHE A 15 43.43 -18.23 -17.16
CA PHE A 15 42.59 -17.14 -16.68
C PHE A 15 42.15 -17.47 -15.26
N SER A 16 42.80 -16.85 -14.29
CA SER A 16 42.31 -16.79 -12.91
C SER A 16 41.03 -15.95 -12.92
N ASN A 17 39.87 -16.60 -12.85
CA ASN A 17 38.65 -15.89 -12.54
C ASN A 17 38.72 -15.51 -11.06
N ASP A 18 38.80 -14.22 -10.77
CA ASP A 18 38.58 -13.71 -9.42
C ASP A 18 37.15 -14.06 -8.99
N SER A 19 37.04 -15.06 -8.11
CA SER A 19 35.81 -15.38 -7.42
C SER A 19 35.56 -14.30 -6.36
N PHE A 20 34.72 -13.32 -6.70
CA PHE A 20 34.15 -12.40 -5.71
C PHE A 20 33.14 -13.15 -4.81
N SER A 21 33.64 -13.81 -3.77
CA SER A 21 32.80 -14.21 -2.63
C SER A 21 32.41 -12.96 -1.85
N HIS A 22 31.23 -12.45 -2.12
CA HIS A 22 30.49 -11.55 -1.25
C HIS A 22 29.48 -12.42 -0.49
N HIS A 23 29.47 -12.34 0.85
CA HIS A 23 28.55 -13.09 1.72
C HIS A 23 27.11 -12.55 1.62
N SER A 24 26.55 -12.53 0.41
CA SER A 24 25.22 -12.00 0.17
C SER A 24 24.18 -13.02 0.57
N ASN A 25 23.23 -12.58 1.39
CA ASN A 25 22.03 -13.35 1.72
C ASN A 25 21.01 -13.40 0.56
N ALA A 26 21.21 -12.54 -0.45
CA ALA A 26 20.29 -12.36 -1.58
C ALA A 26 19.99 -13.61 -2.46
N PRO A 27 20.88 -14.61 -2.63
CA PRO A 27 20.55 -15.78 -3.44
C PRO A 27 19.63 -16.79 -2.72
N HIS A 28 19.47 -16.70 -1.40
CA HIS A 28 18.63 -17.60 -0.62
C HIS A 28 17.18 -17.13 -0.51
N TYR A 29 16.95 -15.82 -0.60
CA TYR A 29 15.64 -15.19 -0.44
C TYR A 29 15.09 -14.60 -1.74
N ASP A 30 13.78 -14.68 -1.89
CA ASP A 30 13.06 -14.25 -3.07
C ASP A 30 12.54 -12.83 -2.88
N ARG A 31 13.35 -11.82 -3.26
CA ARG A 31 13.01 -10.39 -3.06
C ARG A 31 11.68 -9.98 -3.73
N ASP A 32 11.22 -10.78 -4.68
CA ASP A 32 9.94 -10.59 -5.38
C ASP A 32 8.76 -11.26 -4.64
N LYS A 33 8.99 -11.88 -3.49
CA LYS A 33 7.98 -12.49 -2.62
C LYS A 33 8.06 -11.94 -1.20
N PRO A 34 7.66 -10.67 -0.99
CA PRO A 34 7.41 -10.17 0.35
C PRO A 34 6.24 -10.94 0.97
N ILE A 35 6.38 -11.27 2.24
CA ILE A 35 5.37 -11.97 3.04
C ILE A 35 5.18 -11.24 4.37
N SER A 36 3.97 -11.34 4.91
CA SER A 36 3.62 -10.84 6.24
C SER A 36 3.12 -12.00 7.08
N ILE A 37 3.75 -12.22 8.22
CA ILE A 37 3.52 -13.37 9.11
C ILE A 37 2.92 -12.82 10.40
N ILE A 38 1.66 -13.15 10.65
CA ILE A 38 1.00 -12.84 11.93
C ILE A 38 1.12 -14.07 12.80
N GLY A 39 1.72 -13.94 13.97
CA GLY A 39 1.96 -15.11 14.81
C GLY A 39 2.46 -14.78 16.21
N ILE A 40 2.91 -15.82 16.90
CA ILE A 40 3.45 -15.77 18.26
C ILE A 40 4.95 -16.08 18.20
N VAL A 41 5.79 -15.28 18.85
CA VAL A 41 7.22 -15.55 19.00
C VAL A 41 7.39 -16.86 19.75
N GLU A 42 8.02 -17.83 19.10
CA GLU A 42 8.35 -19.13 19.69
C GLU A 42 9.77 -19.14 20.24
N GLU A 43 10.71 -18.53 19.52
CA GLU A 43 12.11 -18.44 19.91
C GLU A 43 12.80 -17.25 19.21
N PHE A 44 13.83 -16.68 19.86
CA PHE A 44 14.71 -15.67 19.29
C PHE A 44 16.17 -16.04 19.54
N ASP A 45 16.82 -16.58 18.52
CA ASP A 45 18.22 -16.94 18.53
C ASP A 45 19.09 -15.71 18.28
N PHE A 46 19.60 -15.07 19.32
CA PHE A 46 20.50 -13.92 19.19
C PHE A 46 21.98 -14.33 19.14
N VAL A 47 22.36 -15.02 18.07
CA VAL A 47 23.66 -15.69 17.92
C VAL A 47 24.42 -15.28 16.65
N ASN A 48 25.68 -15.71 16.55
CA ASN A 48 26.47 -15.60 15.33
C ASN A 48 26.59 -17.02 14.71
N PRO A 49 26.62 -17.18 13.37
CA PRO A 49 26.82 -16.14 12.37
C PRO A 49 25.56 -15.34 12.00
N HIS A 50 24.36 -15.85 12.23
CA HIS A 50 23.11 -15.11 12.01
C HIS A 50 22.16 -15.35 13.17
N SER A 51 21.44 -14.29 13.55
CA SER A 51 20.32 -14.41 14.47
C SER A 51 19.07 -14.89 13.73
N PHE A 52 18.14 -15.53 14.42
CA PHE A 52 16.87 -16.02 13.86
C PHE A 52 15.70 -15.69 14.77
N LEU A 53 14.56 -15.38 14.17
CA LEU A 53 13.28 -15.24 14.86
C LEU A 53 12.33 -16.35 14.40
N TYR A 54 11.83 -17.13 15.33
CA TYR A 54 10.90 -18.23 15.09
C TYR A 54 9.49 -17.80 15.46
N ILE A 55 8.56 -17.90 14.51
CA ILE A 55 7.20 -17.36 14.65
C ILE A 55 6.19 -18.45 14.37
N ARG A 56 5.45 -18.85 15.41
CA ARG A 56 4.32 -19.76 15.28
C ARG A 56 3.13 -19.04 14.69
N SER A 57 2.69 -19.47 13.52
CA SER A 57 1.57 -18.87 12.78
C SER A 57 0.57 -19.93 12.35
N ASP A 58 -0.67 -19.52 12.09
CA ASP A 58 -1.65 -20.37 11.43
C ASP A 58 -1.52 -20.21 9.92
N LEU A 59 -1.30 -21.32 9.23
CA LEU A 59 -1.29 -21.36 7.77
C LEU A 59 -2.34 -22.37 7.32
N ASN A 60 -3.48 -21.87 6.84
CA ASN A 60 -4.62 -22.68 6.39
C ASN A 60 -5.20 -23.63 7.46
N GLY A 61 -5.24 -23.20 8.73
CA GLY A 61 -5.75 -24.00 9.84
C GLY A 61 -4.74 -24.99 10.42
N GLU A 62 -3.50 -24.99 9.94
CA GLU A 62 -2.39 -25.75 10.51
C GLU A 62 -1.40 -24.81 11.22
N SER A 63 -0.99 -25.18 12.43
CA SER A 63 0.05 -24.44 13.15
C SER A 63 1.42 -24.77 12.53
N VAL A 64 2.08 -23.75 12.00
CA VAL A 64 3.42 -23.82 11.42
C VAL A 64 4.38 -22.88 12.14
N VAL A 65 5.68 -23.12 12.01
CA VAL A 65 6.72 -22.24 12.56
C VAL A 65 7.53 -21.68 11.40
N TRP A 66 7.56 -20.35 11.31
CA TRP A 66 8.40 -19.63 10.35
C TRP A 66 9.78 -19.40 10.94
N GLU A 67 10.81 -19.55 10.12
CA GLU A 67 12.22 -19.34 10.49
C GLU A 67 12.77 -18.11 9.75
N CYS A 68 12.72 -16.95 10.40
CA CYS A 68 13.17 -15.69 9.78
C CYS A 68 14.61 -15.36 10.17
N GLU A 69 15.51 -15.45 9.20
CA GLU A 69 16.92 -15.07 9.34
C GLU A 69 17.10 -13.55 9.43
N MET A 70 17.95 -13.14 10.35
CA MET A 70 18.32 -11.75 10.63
C MET A 70 19.81 -11.53 10.35
N GLN A 71 20.33 -10.35 10.73
CA GLN A 71 21.77 -10.10 10.68
C GLN A 71 22.50 -10.86 11.80
N THR A 72 23.83 -10.87 11.75
CA THR A 72 24.66 -11.41 12.83
C THR A 72 24.34 -10.72 14.16
N ALA A 73 24.37 -11.43 15.29
CA ALA A 73 24.19 -10.81 16.61
C ALA A 73 25.14 -9.63 16.82
N ASN A 74 26.39 -9.72 16.37
CA ASN A 74 27.36 -8.62 16.49
C ASN A 74 26.95 -7.36 15.72
N THR A 75 26.31 -7.52 14.55
CA THR A 75 25.80 -6.37 13.79
C THR A 75 24.58 -5.77 14.47
N LEU A 76 23.66 -6.62 14.93
CA LEU A 76 22.45 -6.20 15.61
C LEU A 76 22.78 -5.47 16.94
N ILE A 77 23.76 -5.95 17.71
CA ILE A 77 24.25 -5.27 18.93
C ILE A 77 24.71 -3.84 18.63
N LYS A 78 25.48 -3.64 17.53
CA LYS A 78 25.94 -2.30 17.12
C LYS A 78 24.81 -1.39 16.68
N GLN A 79 23.69 -1.98 16.30
CA GLN A 79 22.45 -1.35 15.90
C GLN A 79 21.48 -1.15 17.09
N GLY A 80 21.91 -1.47 18.31
CA GLY A 80 21.13 -1.24 19.53
C GLY A 80 20.25 -2.42 19.97
N TRP A 81 20.26 -3.55 19.24
CA TRP A 81 19.51 -4.73 19.63
C TRP A 81 20.07 -5.37 20.90
N THR A 82 19.18 -5.99 21.66
CA THR A 82 19.53 -6.87 22.79
C THR A 82 18.96 -8.27 22.58
N ALA A 83 19.47 -9.25 23.32
CA ALA A 83 18.92 -10.62 23.31
C ALA A 83 17.48 -10.70 23.84
N ASN A 84 16.98 -9.63 24.46
CA ASN A 84 15.63 -9.56 25.03
C ASN A 84 14.67 -8.76 24.13
N GLN A 85 15.03 -8.52 22.86
CA GLN A 85 14.23 -7.69 21.96
C GLN A 85 12.85 -8.30 21.65
N PHE A 86 12.75 -9.63 21.68
CA PHE A 86 11.52 -10.37 21.50
C PHE A 86 11.27 -11.26 22.73
N GLU A 87 10.06 -11.23 23.25
CA GLU A 87 9.64 -12.10 24.34
C GLU A 87 8.92 -13.35 23.79
N VAL A 88 9.33 -14.53 24.26
CA VAL A 88 8.66 -15.78 23.89
C VAL A 88 7.21 -15.75 24.37
N GLY A 89 6.28 -16.10 23.48
CA GLY A 89 4.84 -16.06 23.73
C GLY A 89 4.17 -14.74 23.35
N GLN A 90 4.93 -13.72 22.93
CA GLN A 90 4.40 -12.44 22.47
C GLN A 90 3.84 -12.56 21.04
N GLN A 91 2.71 -11.90 20.77
CA GLN A 91 2.18 -11.79 19.41
C GLN A 91 2.97 -10.75 18.61
N VAL A 92 3.24 -11.01 17.33
CA VAL A 92 3.95 -10.09 16.43
C VAL A 92 3.39 -10.18 15.02
N ILE A 93 3.53 -9.10 14.24
CA ILE A 93 3.38 -9.14 12.79
C ILE A 93 4.76 -8.91 12.19
N VAL A 94 5.29 -9.89 11.48
CA VAL A 94 6.63 -9.82 10.89
C VAL A 94 6.53 -9.67 9.38
N ASN A 95 7.11 -8.59 8.86
CA ASN A 95 7.28 -8.40 7.43
C ASN A 95 8.64 -8.95 7.02
N ALA A 96 8.64 -9.80 6.00
CA ALA A 96 9.81 -10.56 5.61
C ALA A 96 9.84 -10.87 4.11
N ILE A 97 10.95 -11.47 3.67
CA ILE A 97 11.14 -11.94 2.29
C ILE A 97 11.20 -13.47 2.32
N ALA A 98 10.32 -14.15 1.58
CA ALA A 98 10.27 -15.62 1.59
C ALA A 98 11.57 -16.26 1.09
N ALA A 99 11.98 -17.38 1.68
CA ALA A 99 13.08 -18.17 1.17
C ALA A 99 12.71 -18.83 -0.16
N ARG A 100 13.70 -18.99 -1.04
CA ARG A 100 13.49 -19.61 -2.36
C ARG A 100 13.27 -21.12 -2.28
N ARG A 101 13.82 -21.78 -1.25
CA ARG A 101 13.90 -23.24 -1.14
C ARG A 101 13.24 -23.79 0.10
N ASP A 102 13.08 -22.97 1.12
CA ASP A 102 12.40 -23.34 2.35
C ASP A 102 11.01 -22.68 2.35
N PRO A 103 9.91 -23.45 2.35
CA PRO A 103 8.56 -22.89 2.34
C PRO A 103 8.20 -22.10 3.61
N LEU A 104 8.92 -22.31 4.73
CA LEU A 104 8.72 -21.61 6.00
C LEU A 104 9.93 -20.77 6.41
N GLY A 105 10.96 -20.70 5.57
CA GLY A 105 12.11 -19.83 5.77
C GLY A 105 11.87 -18.41 5.25
N CYS A 106 12.47 -17.42 5.90
CA CYS A 106 12.31 -16.01 5.53
C CYS A 106 13.54 -15.16 5.89
N SER A 107 13.67 -13.98 5.27
CA SER A 107 14.60 -12.93 5.72
C SER A 107 13.82 -11.82 6.39
N PHE A 108 14.15 -11.54 7.64
CA PHE A 108 13.49 -10.52 8.46
C PHE A 108 13.71 -9.10 7.93
N THR A 109 12.65 -8.29 7.90
CA THR A 109 12.72 -6.87 7.53
C THR A 109 12.29 -5.96 8.69
N ASN A 110 11.13 -6.19 9.28
CA ASN A 110 10.69 -5.51 10.49
C ASN A 110 9.64 -6.35 11.24
N ALA A 111 9.41 -6.00 12.50
CA ALA A 111 8.33 -6.53 13.31
C ALA A 111 7.48 -5.39 13.87
N GLU A 112 6.17 -5.54 13.79
CA GLU A 112 5.20 -4.75 14.51
C GLU A 112 4.77 -5.52 15.78
N MET A 113 4.88 -4.84 16.91
CA MET A 113 4.62 -5.37 18.24
C MET A 113 3.14 -5.11 18.63
N PRO A 114 2.58 -5.82 19.63
CA PRO A 114 1.18 -5.66 20.03
C PRO A 114 0.85 -4.27 20.59
N ASP A 115 1.85 -3.61 21.16
CA ASP A 115 1.71 -2.22 21.61
C ASP A 115 1.64 -1.25 20.42
N GLY A 116 1.99 -1.68 19.21
CA GLY A 116 2.06 -0.90 17.97
C GLY A 116 3.46 -0.39 17.65
N SER A 117 4.48 -0.74 18.45
CA SER A 117 5.86 -0.35 18.16
C SER A 117 6.41 -1.14 16.98
N ILE A 118 7.24 -0.50 16.16
CA ILE A 118 7.89 -1.11 15.00
C ILE A 118 9.38 -1.25 15.28
N ILE A 119 9.88 -2.48 15.21
CA ILE A 119 11.29 -2.80 15.32
C ILE A 119 11.82 -3.08 13.92
N ASN A 120 12.61 -2.15 13.40
CA ASN A 120 13.21 -2.27 12.08
C ASN A 120 14.41 -3.22 12.10
N ARG A 121 14.79 -3.77 10.95
CA ARG A 121 16.02 -4.58 10.79
C ARG A 121 17.28 -3.87 11.30
N SER A 122 17.30 -2.54 11.27
CA SER A 122 18.37 -1.68 11.79
C SER A 122 18.38 -1.51 13.30
N GLY A 123 17.41 -2.06 14.04
CA GLY A 123 17.31 -1.94 15.51
C GLY A 123 16.68 -0.67 16.04
N SER A 124 16.29 0.25 15.15
CA SER A 124 15.42 1.35 15.55
C SER A 124 14.06 0.80 15.97
N ILE A 125 13.64 1.22 17.16
CA ILE A 125 12.29 1.01 17.69
C ILE A 125 11.56 2.33 17.49
N GLU A 126 10.47 2.28 16.74
CA GLU A 126 9.51 3.38 16.65
C GLU A 126 8.35 3.01 17.56
N THR A 127 8.16 3.75 18.65
CA THR A 127 7.04 3.47 19.57
C THR A 127 5.74 4.13 19.09
N PRO A 128 4.56 3.57 19.41
CA PRO A 128 3.28 4.23 19.14
C PRO A 128 3.21 5.59 19.81
N GLU A 129 3.88 5.77 20.95
CA GLU A 129 4.00 7.04 21.63
C GLU A 129 4.90 8.00 20.86
N GLU A 130 6.04 7.62 20.27
CA GLU A 130 6.82 8.50 19.39
C GLU A 130 6.08 8.82 18.07
N ILE A 131 5.28 7.88 17.58
CA ILE A 131 4.36 8.07 16.45
C ILE A 131 3.21 9.02 16.83
N ALA A 132 2.67 8.92 18.04
CA ALA A 132 1.53 9.71 18.54
C ALA A 132 1.94 11.05 19.18
N PHE A 133 3.18 11.19 19.68
CA PHE A 133 3.70 12.40 20.34
C PHE A 133 3.87 13.56 19.34
N ASN A 134 3.81 13.28 18.04
CA ASN A 134 3.71 14.28 16.99
C ASN A 134 2.25 14.70 16.64
N TYR A 135 1.24 14.25 17.39
CA TYR A 135 -0.18 14.56 17.14
C TYR A 135 -0.91 15.13 18.38
N ASP A 136 -0.35 16.14 19.05
CA ASP A 136 -1.20 17.09 19.79
C ASP A 136 -1.99 17.90 18.74
N ARG A 137 -3.09 17.32 18.29
CA ARG A 137 -3.83 17.77 17.12
C ARG A 137 -5.13 18.40 17.57
N GLU A 138 -5.29 19.68 17.27
CA GLU A 138 -6.56 20.37 17.50
C GLU A 138 -7.68 19.62 16.75
N ILE A 139 -8.75 19.22 17.43
CA ILE A 139 -9.88 18.52 16.78
C ILE A 139 -10.54 19.42 15.73
N LEU A 140 -10.46 20.74 15.93
CA LEU A 140 -11.00 21.75 15.05
C LEU A 140 -9.90 22.72 14.59
N ILE A 141 -9.90 23.09 13.31
CA ILE A 141 -9.17 24.24 12.76
C ILE A 141 -10.22 25.26 12.33
N ASN A 142 -10.16 26.49 12.85
CA ASN A 142 -11.11 27.55 12.51
C ASN A 142 -12.60 27.13 12.67
N ASN A 143 -12.92 26.41 13.76
CA ASN A 143 -14.24 25.83 14.02
C ASN A 143 -14.73 24.80 12.97
N LYS A 144 -13.83 24.22 12.17
CA LYS A 144 -14.10 23.14 11.22
C LYS A 144 -13.35 21.87 11.64
N PRO A 145 -13.87 20.66 11.35
CA PRO A 145 -13.17 19.41 11.66
C PRO A 145 -11.77 19.39 11.04
N ASN A 146 -10.79 19.00 11.85
CA ASN A 146 -9.41 18.91 11.43
C ASN A 146 -9.13 17.56 10.75
N PHE A 147 -9.01 17.58 9.43
CA PHE A 147 -8.51 16.50 8.58
C PHE A 147 -7.02 16.66 8.18
N LYS A 148 -6.34 17.76 8.55
CA LYS A 148 -4.91 17.98 8.27
C LYS A 148 -3.94 16.88 8.72
N GLY A 149 -3.14 16.35 7.82
CA GLY A 149 -2.00 15.50 8.14
C GLY A 149 -2.03 14.19 7.39
N PRO A 150 -0.99 13.36 7.57
CA PRO A 150 -0.91 12.10 6.88
C PRO A 150 -1.77 11.05 7.57
N TRP A 151 -2.51 10.31 6.75
CA TRP A 151 -3.42 9.26 7.15
C TRP A 151 -3.06 7.99 6.42
N LYS A 152 -3.29 6.85 7.07
CA LYS A 152 -3.21 5.54 6.44
C LYS A 152 -4.52 4.81 6.64
N ARG A 153 -4.80 3.87 5.74
CA ARG A 153 -5.99 3.02 5.86
C ARG A 153 -5.90 2.16 7.11
N ASP A 154 -6.97 2.11 7.87
CA ASP A 154 -7.14 1.16 8.97
C ASP A 154 -7.46 -0.23 8.39
N LEU A 155 -6.51 -1.15 8.48
CA LEU A 155 -6.66 -2.52 7.96
C LEU A 155 -7.49 -3.43 8.87
N ALA A 156 -7.66 -3.05 10.15
CA ALA A 156 -8.55 -3.74 11.07
C ALA A 156 -10.02 -3.45 10.71
N ASN A 157 -10.31 -2.24 10.22
CA ASN A 157 -11.64 -1.82 9.77
C ASN A 157 -11.70 -1.68 8.24
N ARG A 158 -11.85 -2.83 7.55
CA ARG A 158 -11.77 -2.91 6.08
C ARG A 158 -12.81 -2.09 5.30
N GLY A 159 -13.92 -1.68 5.94
CA GLY A 159 -15.03 -0.99 5.29
C GLY A 159 -15.78 -1.86 4.26
N MET A 160 -16.60 -1.22 3.42
CA MET A 160 -17.46 -1.88 2.41
C MET A 160 -17.15 -1.40 0.99
N GLY A 161 -17.70 -2.08 -0.02
CA GLY A 161 -17.59 -1.70 -1.43
C GLY A 161 -16.82 -2.73 -2.26
N LEU A 162 -16.84 -2.52 -3.57
CA LEU A 162 -16.18 -3.41 -4.52
C LEU A 162 -14.65 -3.32 -4.42
N GLY A 163 -14.01 -4.44 -4.73
CA GLY A 163 -12.56 -4.56 -4.78
C GLY A 163 -12.13 -5.91 -5.37
N PRO A 164 -10.82 -6.20 -5.38
CA PRO A 164 -10.28 -7.45 -5.90
C PRO A 164 -11.04 -8.68 -5.37
N GLY A 165 -11.43 -9.58 -6.27
CA GLY A 165 -12.22 -10.78 -5.95
C GLY A 165 -13.74 -10.58 -5.93
N SER A 166 -14.24 -9.34 -6.07
CA SER A 166 -15.67 -9.10 -6.29
C SER A 166 -16.10 -9.62 -7.67
N GLN A 167 -17.36 -10.03 -7.81
CA GLN A 167 -17.90 -10.33 -9.13
C GLN A 167 -18.13 -9.04 -9.92
N ARG A 168 -17.82 -9.07 -11.22
CA ARG A 168 -18.15 -7.96 -12.12
C ARG A 168 -19.67 -7.74 -12.12
N PRO A 169 -20.15 -6.50 -11.86
CA PRO A 169 -21.57 -6.18 -11.93
C PRO A 169 -22.18 -6.52 -13.30
N GLN A 170 -23.43 -6.99 -13.31
CA GLN A 170 -24.11 -7.46 -14.51
C GLN A 170 -25.34 -6.60 -14.83
N VAL A 171 -26.26 -7.16 -15.63
CA VAL A 171 -27.50 -6.52 -16.11
C VAL A 171 -28.40 -5.96 -15.01
N ASP A 172 -28.26 -6.42 -13.76
CA ASP A 172 -28.98 -5.94 -12.59
C ASP A 172 -28.48 -4.57 -12.12
N ARG A 173 -27.20 -4.27 -12.33
CA ARG A 173 -26.51 -3.06 -11.87
C ARG A 173 -26.16 -2.08 -12.99
N LEU A 174 -25.95 -2.58 -14.20
CA LEU A 174 -25.47 -1.81 -15.36
C LEU A 174 -26.56 -1.63 -16.43
N THR A 175 -26.51 -0.50 -17.13
CA THR A 175 -27.31 -0.26 -18.35
C THR A 175 -26.73 -1.06 -19.52
N ASP A 176 -27.45 -1.13 -20.65
CA ASP A 176 -26.94 -1.78 -21.86
C ASP A 176 -25.61 -1.15 -22.34
N LYS A 177 -25.47 0.18 -22.21
CA LYS A 177 -24.22 0.88 -22.54
C LYS A 177 -23.11 0.57 -21.53
N GLY A 178 -23.44 0.48 -20.23
CA GLY A 178 -22.49 0.09 -19.20
C GLY A 178 -21.98 -1.34 -19.37
N LEU A 179 -22.85 -2.26 -19.79
CA LEU A 179 -22.47 -3.65 -20.11
C LEU A 179 -21.50 -3.72 -21.29
N ILE A 180 -21.82 -3.01 -22.40
CA ILE A 180 -20.93 -2.94 -23.57
C ILE A 180 -19.56 -2.36 -23.18
N ALA A 181 -19.55 -1.29 -22.37
CA ALA A 181 -18.30 -0.70 -21.89
C ALA A 181 -17.51 -1.70 -21.03
N ALA A 182 -18.17 -2.42 -20.11
CA ALA A 182 -17.52 -3.43 -19.27
C ALA A 182 -16.96 -4.60 -20.11
N GLU A 183 -17.71 -5.11 -21.09
CA GLU A 183 -17.24 -6.18 -22.00
C GLU A 183 -15.98 -5.79 -22.77
N SER A 184 -15.84 -4.51 -23.10
CA SER A 184 -14.65 -4.00 -23.81
C SER A 184 -13.41 -3.82 -22.92
N TYR A 185 -13.57 -3.88 -21.59
CA TYR A 185 -12.48 -3.68 -20.64
C TYR A 185 -11.89 -5.02 -20.19
N ASP A 186 -10.60 -5.22 -20.47
CA ASP A 186 -9.78 -6.31 -19.99
C ASP A 186 -8.85 -5.82 -18.88
N GLU A 187 -9.15 -6.17 -17.62
CA GLU A 187 -8.39 -5.71 -16.45
C GLU A 187 -6.89 -6.04 -16.50
N ARG A 188 -6.47 -7.01 -17.32
CA ARG A 188 -5.06 -7.40 -17.49
C ARG A 188 -4.26 -6.44 -18.36
N PHE A 189 -4.94 -5.64 -19.18
CA PHE A 189 -4.31 -4.75 -20.16
C PHE A 189 -4.78 -3.31 -20.04
N ASP A 190 -6.01 -3.11 -19.59
CA ASP A 190 -6.69 -1.81 -19.59
C ASP A 190 -6.72 -1.14 -18.21
N ASP A 191 -6.18 -1.76 -17.15
CA ASP A 191 -6.02 -1.08 -15.85
C ASP A 191 -5.11 0.16 -16.01
N PRO A 192 -5.62 1.38 -15.71
CA PRO A 192 -4.81 2.59 -15.74
C PRO A 192 -3.57 2.55 -14.86
N SER A 193 -3.50 1.65 -13.86
CA SER A 193 -2.30 1.44 -13.04
C SER A 193 -1.08 1.06 -13.87
N PHE A 194 -1.27 0.34 -14.98
CA PHE A 194 -0.19 0.03 -15.94
C PHE A 194 0.31 1.26 -16.71
N GLN A 195 -0.41 2.38 -16.63
CA GLN A 195 -0.05 3.67 -17.22
C GLN A 195 0.28 4.71 -16.15
N CYS A 196 0.60 4.27 -14.93
CA CYS A 196 0.91 5.14 -13.80
C CYS A 196 -0.21 6.11 -13.44
N SER A 197 -1.46 5.63 -13.52
CA SER A 197 -2.64 6.34 -13.06
C SER A 197 -3.32 5.56 -11.93
N ALA A 198 -3.82 6.24 -10.92
CA ALA A 198 -4.57 5.60 -9.85
C ALA A 198 -5.97 5.11 -10.27
N SER A 199 -6.36 5.26 -11.54
CA SER A 199 -7.62 4.82 -12.14
C SER A 199 -8.87 5.60 -11.72
N SER A 200 -9.05 5.90 -10.43
CA SER A 200 -10.25 6.58 -9.92
C SER A 200 -10.09 7.09 -8.48
N ILE A 201 -11.03 7.94 -8.06
CA ILE A 201 -11.16 8.40 -6.67
C ILE A 201 -11.39 7.22 -5.71
N SER A 202 -12.30 6.30 -6.05
CA SER A 202 -12.56 5.14 -5.19
C SER A 202 -11.33 4.25 -5.05
N ARG A 203 -10.46 4.17 -6.06
CA ARG A 203 -9.22 3.39 -5.99
C ARG A 203 -8.18 4.04 -5.09
N VAL A 204 -7.93 5.35 -5.20
CA VAL A 204 -6.94 6.03 -4.31
C VAL A 204 -7.32 5.94 -2.83
N TRP A 205 -8.61 6.00 -2.48
CA TRP A 205 -9.06 5.76 -1.11
C TRP A 205 -8.98 4.28 -0.68
N SER A 206 -8.93 3.38 -1.65
CA SER A 206 -8.95 1.93 -1.42
C SER A 206 -7.59 1.27 -1.55
N GLU A 207 -6.50 2.00 -1.81
CA GLU A 207 -5.19 1.38 -1.90
C GLU A 207 -4.65 1.04 -0.49
N PRO A 208 -4.26 -0.23 -0.21
CA PRO A 208 -3.62 -0.58 1.06
C PRO A 208 -2.21 -0.01 1.15
N GLY A 209 -1.77 0.30 2.37
CA GLY A 209 -0.34 0.45 2.65
C GLY A 209 0.31 1.73 2.12
N THR A 210 -0.47 2.65 1.55
CA THR A 210 -0.02 3.96 1.08
C THR A 210 -0.55 5.08 1.96
N VAL A 211 0.21 6.16 2.11
CA VAL A 211 -0.19 7.34 2.87
C VAL A 211 -1.13 8.25 2.05
N THR A 212 -2.06 8.92 2.72
CA THR A 212 -2.83 10.05 2.17
C THR A 212 -2.63 11.25 3.07
N ASP A 213 -1.97 12.30 2.57
CA ASP A 213 -1.86 13.56 3.27
C ASP A 213 -2.98 14.52 2.87
N ILE A 214 -3.51 15.23 3.86
CA ILE A 214 -4.56 16.23 3.66
C ILE A 214 -4.04 17.56 4.17
N ILE A 215 -4.04 18.56 3.31
CA ILE A 215 -3.76 19.94 3.67
C ILE A 215 -5.08 20.72 3.64
N GLN A 216 -5.41 21.38 4.75
CA GLN A 216 -6.62 22.20 4.86
C GLN A 216 -6.27 23.67 4.90
N THR A 217 -7.01 24.47 4.14
CA THR A 217 -6.98 25.93 4.18
C THR A 217 -8.41 26.46 4.34
N GLU A 218 -8.56 27.78 4.42
CA GLU A 218 -9.89 28.41 4.44
C GLU A 218 -10.61 28.35 3.07
N GLU A 219 -9.88 28.20 1.97
CA GLU A 219 -10.42 28.27 0.61
C GLU A 219 -10.47 26.91 -0.12
N PHE A 220 -9.60 25.97 0.25
CA PHE A 220 -9.51 24.66 -0.39
C PHE A 220 -8.93 23.57 0.52
N ILE A 221 -9.18 22.33 0.15
CA ILE A 221 -8.57 21.11 0.70
C ILE A 221 -7.71 20.48 -0.39
N HIS A 222 -6.45 20.22 -0.08
CA HIS A 222 -5.53 19.54 -0.99
C HIS A 222 -5.31 18.13 -0.45
N ILE A 223 -5.76 17.13 -1.21
CA ILE A 223 -5.64 15.71 -0.86
C ILE A 223 -4.55 15.13 -1.73
N ILE A 224 -3.56 14.51 -1.11
CA ILE A 224 -2.39 13.96 -1.77
C ILE A 224 -2.30 12.50 -1.38
N HIS A 225 -2.55 11.62 -2.34
CA HIS A 225 -2.38 10.19 -2.17
C HIS A 225 -0.98 9.82 -2.64
N GLU A 226 -0.25 9.08 -1.82
CA GLU A 226 1.01 8.48 -2.23
C GLU A 226 0.78 7.59 -3.46
N TYR A 227 -0.23 6.72 -3.44
CA TYR A 227 -0.53 5.84 -4.57
C TYR A 227 -0.63 6.60 -5.91
N MET A 228 0.26 6.24 -6.85
CA MET A 228 0.38 6.82 -8.19
C MET A 228 0.56 8.35 -8.19
N ASP A 229 1.16 8.91 -7.14
CA ASP A 229 1.38 10.35 -6.97
C ASP A 229 0.12 11.19 -7.23
N THR A 230 -1.05 10.65 -6.84
CA THR A 230 -2.34 11.21 -7.22
C THR A 230 -2.73 12.34 -6.29
N THR A 231 -2.98 13.51 -6.89
CA THR A 231 -3.33 14.71 -6.15
C THR A 231 -4.65 15.30 -6.61
N ARG A 232 -5.44 15.80 -5.64
CA ARG A 232 -6.75 16.41 -5.86
C ARG A 232 -6.88 17.69 -5.05
N VAL A 233 -7.47 18.71 -5.65
CA VAL A 233 -7.83 19.95 -4.95
C VAL A 233 -9.35 20.02 -4.89
N VAL A 234 -9.88 20.19 -3.69
CA VAL A 234 -11.29 20.41 -3.41
C VAL A 234 -11.47 21.89 -3.06
N ILE A 235 -12.16 22.63 -3.90
CA ILE A 235 -12.44 24.05 -3.64
C ILE A 235 -13.58 24.14 -2.62
N LEU A 236 -13.40 24.89 -1.54
CA LEU A 236 -14.45 25.04 -0.52
C LEU A 236 -15.53 26.00 -1.01
N THR A 237 -16.59 25.43 -1.57
CA THR A 237 -17.76 26.11 -2.12
C THR A 237 -18.92 25.12 -2.27
N GLU A 238 -20.13 25.63 -2.46
CA GLU A 238 -21.35 24.81 -2.65
C GLU A 238 -21.75 24.66 -4.13
N ASP A 239 -21.15 25.45 -5.04
CA ASP A 239 -21.50 25.47 -6.46
C ASP A 239 -20.30 25.15 -7.36
N HIS A 240 -20.48 24.22 -8.29
CA HIS A 240 -19.52 23.99 -9.37
C HIS A 240 -19.53 25.16 -10.35
N GLN A 241 -18.36 25.52 -10.87
CA GLN A 241 -18.32 26.52 -11.94
C GLN A 241 -19.02 25.99 -13.21
N PRO A 242 -19.73 26.83 -13.98
CA PRO A 242 -20.49 26.37 -15.14
C PRO A 242 -19.64 25.81 -16.28
N SER A 243 -18.36 26.18 -16.31
CA SER A 243 -17.41 25.76 -17.33
C SER A 243 -16.26 25.00 -16.71
N TYR A 244 -16.15 23.73 -17.06
CA TYR A 244 -15.03 22.87 -16.71
C TYR A 244 -14.61 22.04 -17.92
N ILE A 245 -13.42 21.48 -17.86
CA ILE A 245 -12.88 20.54 -18.85
C ILE A 245 -12.79 19.20 -18.17
N ASP A 246 -13.38 18.14 -18.73
CA ASP A 246 -13.33 16.81 -18.15
C ASP A 246 -11.90 16.38 -17.80
N ARG A 247 -11.71 15.73 -16.64
CA ARG A 247 -10.40 15.26 -16.14
C ARG A 247 -10.48 13.86 -15.53
N PRO A 248 -9.38 13.09 -15.46
CA PRO A 248 -9.41 11.73 -14.89
C PRO A 248 -10.00 11.63 -13.46
N TYR A 249 -9.83 12.64 -12.62
CA TYR A 249 -10.36 12.68 -11.25
C TYR A 249 -11.41 13.77 -11.01
N GLY A 250 -11.97 14.32 -12.10
CA GLY A 250 -13.02 15.33 -12.04
C GLY A 250 -12.62 16.67 -11.44
N HIS A 251 -13.63 17.51 -11.20
CA HIS A 251 -13.58 18.78 -10.50
C HIS A 251 -14.30 18.65 -9.18
N SER A 252 -13.61 18.91 -8.08
CA SER A 252 -14.14 18.72 -6.73
C SER A 252 -14.43 20.05 -6.06
N ILE A 253 -15.64 20.18 -5.53
CA ILE A 253 -15.99 21.21 -4.55
C ILE A 253 -16.29 20.54 -3.21
N GLY A 254 -16.34 21.31 -2.13
CA GLY A 254 -16.74 20.76 -0.84
C GLY A 254 -17.19 21.78 0.19
N TRP A 255 -17.93 21.28 1.17
CA TRP A 255 -18.47 22.05 2.29
C TRP A 255 -18.50 21.19 3.55
N TYR A 256 -18.72 21.83 4.70
CA TYR A 256 -18.74 21.13 5.99
C TYR A 256 -20.17 20.99 6.53
N GLU A 257 -20.52 19.77 6.92
CA GLU A 257 -21.75 19.41 7.63
C GLU A 257 -21.39 18.81 9.00
N GLY A 258 -21.34 19.66 10.03
CA GLY A 258 -20.85 19.26 11.36
C GLY A 258 -19.40 18.76 11.29
N ASN A 259 -19.15 17.53 11.73
CA ASN A 259 -17.83 16.87 11.67
C ASN A 259 -17.54 16.20 10.31
N THR A 260 -18.33 16.51 9.27
CA THR A 260 -18.20 15.89 7.95
C THR A 260 -17.74 16.91 6.92
N LEU A 261 -16.67 16.61 6.19
CA LEU A 261 -16.37 17.27 4.91
C LEU A 261 -17.10 16.50 3.81
N VAL A 262 -18.02 17.16 3.14
CA VAL A 262 -18.70 16.65 1.95
C VAL A 262 -17.94 17.15 0.73
N ILE A 263 -17.63 16.24 -0.20
CA ILE A 263 -16.94 16.53 -1.45
C ILE A 263 -17.86 16.09 -2.58
N ASP A 264 -18.21 17.02 -3.46
CA ASP A 264 -18.97 16.77 -4.67
C ASP A 264 -18.04 16.88 -5.87
N THR A 265 -17.99 15.82 -6.68
CA THR A 265 -17.13 15.77 -7.87
C THR A 265 -17.91 15.44 -9.13
N ILE A 266 -17.73 16.26 -10.17
CA ILE A 266 -18.27 16.07 -11.53
C ILE A 266 -17.18 16.30 -12.59
N GLY A 267 -17.52 16.20 -13.87
CA GLY A 267 -16.61 16.54 -14.97
C GLY A 267 -15.45 15.55 -15.09
N PHE A 268 -15.76 14.26 -14.99
CA PHE A 268 -14.79 13.18 -15.18
C PHE A 268 -14.56 12.92 -16.66
N GLU A 269 -13.36 12.51 -17.03
CA GLU A 269 -13.16 11.75 -18.27
C GLU A 269 -13.81 10.36 -18.12
N GLY A 270 -14.26 9.75 -19.21
CA GLY A 270 -14.71 8.35 -19.17
C GLY A 270 -13.55 7.42 -18.80
N GLY A 271 -13.80 6.46 -17.91
CA GLY A 271 -12.75 5.66 -17.30
C GLY A 271 -13.26 4.44 -16.55
N VAL A 272 -12.48 4.00 -15.55
CA VAL A 272 -12.80 2.83 -14.74
C VAL A 272 -12.89 3.22 -13.26
N LEU A 273 -14.06 3.02 -12.67
CA LEU A 273 -14.34 3.35 -11.27
C LEU A 273 -13.64 2.33 -10.36
N THR A 274 -13.71 1.05 -10.72
CA THR A 274 -13.05 -0.02 -9.96
C THR A 274 -12.39 -0.99 -10.94
N PRO A 275 -11.05 -0.98 -11.09
CA PRO A 275 -10.33 -1.84 -12.06
C PRO A 275 -10.58 -3.34 -11.88
N HIS A 276 -10.73 -3.78 -10.62
CA HIS A 276 -11.05 -5.16 -10.27
C HIS A 276 -12.35 -5.13 -9.44
N PRO A 277 -13.53 -5.35 -10.06
CA PRO A 277 -13.75 -6.23 -11.22
C PRO A 277 -14.09 -5.55 -12.55
N GLY A 278 -13.56 -4.35 -12.81
CA GLY A 278 -13.71 -3.64 -14.09
C GLY A 278 -15.07 -2.97 -14.23
N VAL A 279 -15.40 -2.08 -13.29
CA VAL A 279 -16.60 -1.23 -13.30
C VAL A 279 -16.29 0.06 -14.06
N MET A 280 -16.78 0.20 -15.28
CA MET A 280 -16.54 1.36 -16.13
C MET A 280 -17.49 2.52 -15.80
N HIS A 281 -17.04 3.76 -15.98
CA HIS A 281 -17.90 4.96 -15.96
C HIS A 281 -17.68 5.81 -17.21
N SER A 282 -18.68 6.61 -17.53
CA SER A 282 -18.65 7.63 -18.57
C SER A 282 -18.24 8.99 -17.99
N ASN A 283 -18.29 10.03 -18.82
CA ASN A 283 -18.11 11.41 -18.36
C ASN A 283 -19.34 12.00 -17.65
N GLN A 284 -20.44 11.24 -17.54
CA GLN A 284 -21.61 11.60 -16.75
C GLN A 284 -21.52 11.09 -15.30
N LEU A 285 -20.35 10.60 -14.88
CA LEU A 285 -20.11 10.23 -13.50
C LEU A 285 -20.29 11.45 -12.58
N HIS A 286 -21.06 11.27 -11.52
CA HIS A 286 -21.16 12.17 -10.37
C HIS A 286 -20.79 11.37 -9.13
N MET A 287 -19.87 11.90 -8.34
CA MET A 287 -19.40 11.21 -7.14
C MET A 287 -19.48 12.14 -5.93
N ILE A 288 -20.14 11.67 -4.87
CA ILE A 288 -20.18 12.33 -3.57
C ILE A 288 -19.31 11.52 -2.60
N GLU A 289 -18.36 12.18 -1.97
CA GLU A 289 -17.58 11.64 -0.86
C GLU A 289 -17.98 12.36 0.44
N ARG A 290 -18.03 11.63 1.55
CA ARG A 290 -18.27 12.17 2.88
C ARG A 290 -17.17 11.65 3.81
N LEU A 291 -16.28 12.56 4.19
CA LEU A 291 -15.21 12.31 5.16
C LEU A 291 -15.74 12.72 6.52
N HIS A 292 -16.01 11.75 7.40
CA HIS A 292 -16.56 12.00 8.74
C HIS A 292 -15.47 11.80 9.80
N LEU A 293 -15.06 12.87 10.47
CA LEU A 293 -14.08 12.83 11.55
C LEU A 293 -14.75 12.32 12.83
N ASN A 294 -14.14 11.33 13.47
CA ASN A 294 -14.60 10.85 14.78
C ASN A 294 -14.33 11.90 15.87
N ASP A 295 -15.09 11.82 16.97
CA ASP A 295 -15.10 12.84 18.03
C ASP A 295 -13.73 13.05 18.70
N ASP A 296 -12.86 12.04 18.67
CA ASP A 296 -11.50 12.12 19.20
C ASP A 296 -10.50 12.79 18.24
N GLY A 297 -10.88 13.03 16.99
CA GLY A 297 -10.00 13.58 15.95
C GLY A 297 -8.90 12.62 15.47
N MET A 298 -8.93 11.36 15.91
CA MET A 298 -7.88 10.34 15.71
C MET A 298 -8.26 9.28 14.68
N SER A 299 -9.40 9.46 14.01
CA SER A 299 -9.78 8.64 12.86
C SER A 299 -10.88 9.32 12.07
N PHE A 300 -11.00 8.97 10.80
CA PHE A 300 -12.16 9.33 10.01
C PHE A 300 -12.62 8.19 9.11
N VAL A 301 -13.87 8.28 8.68
CA VAL A 301 -14.45 7.35 7.70
C VAL A 301 -14.73 8.12 6.42
N VAL A 302 -14.21 7.61 5.30
CA VAL A 302 -14.66 8.00 3.97
C VAL A 302 -15.81 7.10 3.60
N SER A 303 -16.95 7.69 3.26
CA SER A 303 -18.00 7.01 2.50
C SER A 303 -18.15 7.69 1.15
N TRP A 304 -18.47 6.94 0.11
CA TRP A 304 -18.68 7.50 -1.21
C TRP A 304 -19.85 6.85 -1.92
N VAL A 305 -20.50 7.62 -2.78
CA VAL A 305 -21.56 7.19 -3.69
C VAL A 305 -21.22 7.71 -5.09
N ALA A 306 -21.35 6.85 -6.08
CA ALA A 306 -21.05 7.10 -7.48
C ALA A 306 -22.27 6.79 -8.35
N GLU A 307 -22.74 7.80 -9.07
CA GLU A 307 -23.87 7.73 -9.99
C GLU A 307 -23.40 8.01 -11.41
N ASP A 308 -23.88 7.24 -12.37
CA ASP A 308 -23.63 7.48 -13.79
C ASP A 308 -24.89 7.08 -14.54
N PRO A 309 -25.76 8.02 -14.94
CA PRO A 309 -27.02 7.69 -15.58
C PRO A 309 -26.85 7.04 -16.96
N LEU A 310 -25.66 7.11 -17.56
CA LEU A 310 -25.36 6.45 -18.82
C LEU A 310 -25.04 4.97 -18.62
N TYR A 311 -24.22 4.64 -17.61
CA TYR A 311 -23.69 3.28 -17.41
C TYR A 311 -24.31 2.52 -16.24
N PHE A 312 -24.82 3.20 -15.22
CA PHE A 312 -25.34 2.60 -13.99
C PHE A 312 -26.87 2.65 -13.92
N LYS A 313 -27.50 1.54 -13.52
CA LYS A 313 -28.94 1.51 -13.18
C LYS A 313 -29.19 1.97 -11.74
N THR A 314 -28.24 1.70 -10.86
CA THR A 314 -28.26 2.05 -9.44
C THR A 314 -26.87 2.51 -9.01
N PRO A 315 -26.76 3.44 -8.03
CA PRO A 315 -25.47 3.94 -7.56
C PRO A 315 -24.53 2.84 -7.04
N PHE A 316 -23.23 3.03 -7.22
CA PHE A 316 -22.18 2.28 -6.52
C PHE A 316 -21.75 3.03 -5.27
N GLU A 317 -21.37 2.28 -4.23
CA GLU A 317 -21.00 2.87 -2.95
C GLU A 317 -19.89 2.07 -2.27
N GLY A 318 -19.18 2.73 -1.35
CA GLY A 318 -18.14 2.09 -0.56
C GLY A 318 -17.75 2.92 0.66
N THR A 319 -17.06 2.27 1.60
CA THR A 319 -16.54 2.90 2.81
C THR A 319 -15.12 2.46 3.11
N ARG A 320 -14.31 3.37 3.66
CA ARG A 320 -12.92 3.13 4.08
C ARG A 320 -12.64 3.89 5.38
N HIS A 321 -11.89 3.27 6.27
CA HIS A 321 -11.51 3.85 7.56
C HIS A 321 -10.05 4.29 7.52
N PHE A 322 -9.76 5.43 8.12
CA PHE A 322 -8.45 6.03 8.17
C PHE A 322 -8.06 6.37 9.61
N ILE A 323 -6.79 6.12 9.91
CA ILE A 323 -6.12 6.46 11.16
C ILE A 323 -4.84 7.24 10.83
N PRO A 324 -4.28 8.01 11.78
CA PRO A 324 -3.05 8.75 11.55
C PRO A 324 -1.93 7.84 11.04
N SER A 325 -1.17 8.37 10.09
CA SER A 325 0.05 7.72 9.61
C SER A 325 1.23 8.16 10.46
N ALA A 326 2.14 7.22 10.75
CA ALA A 326 3.45 7.53 11.29
C ALA A 326 4.42 8.07 10.22
N TYR A 327 4.09 7.83 8.96
CA TYR A 327 4.92 8.11 7.80
C TYR A 327 4.36 9.29 7.05
N ASP A 328 5.25 10.18 6.62
CA ASP A 328 4.95 11.22 5.65
C ASP A 328 4.71 10.62 4.26
N ILE A 329 4.20 11.45 3.36
CA ILE A 329 4.02 11.06 1.97
C ILE A 329 5.38 10.92 1.27
N GLU A 330 5.60 9.80 0.60
CA GLU A 330 6.76 9.60 -0.27
C GLU A 330 6.32 9.61 -1.75
N PRO A 331 7.22 9.93 -2.69
CA PRO A 331 6.92 9.76 -4.11
C PRO A 331 6.71 8.28 -4.44
N TYR A 332 5.56 7.95 -5.02
CA TYR A 332 5.30 6.60 -5.53
C TYR A 332 6.15 6.30 -6.75
N GLY A 333 6.38 7.32 -7.60
CA GLY A 333 7.44 7.28 -8.60
C GLY A 333 7.22 6.20 -9.67
N CYS A 334 5.97 6.00 -10.08
CA CYS A 334 5.64 5.01 -11.10
C CYS A 334 6.33 5.34 -12.43
N ILE A 335 6.97 4.33 -13.03
CA ILE A 335 7.68 4.43 -14.32
C ILE A 335 6.86 3.68 -15.38
N PRO A 336 6.24 4.36 -16.36
CA PRO A 336 5.33 3.73 -17.33
C PRO A 336 5.97 2.58 -18.13
N GLU A 337 7.26 2.66 -18.45
CA GLU A 337 7.99 1.62 -19.19
C GLU A 337 8.16 0.32 -18.40
N ILE A 338 8.05 0.40 -17.07
CA ILE A 338 8.13 -0.75 -16.15
C ILE A 338 6.73 -1.24 -15.81
N ALA A 339 5.76 -0.33 -15.67
CA ALA A 339 4.39 -0.64 -15.25
C ALA A 339 3.60 -1.49 -16.28
N LYS A 340 3.92 -1.39 -17.58
CA LYS A 340 3.24 -2.14 -18.66
C LYS A 340 3.69 -3.59 -18.86
N ARG A 341 4.43 -4.18 -17.91
CA ARG A 341 5.07 -5.50 -18.08
C ARG A 341 4.19 -6.68 -17.72
#